data_AF-A0A9D0ZP59-F1
#
_entry.id   AF-A0A9D0ZP59-F1
#
_cell.length_a   1.000
_cell.length_b   1.000
_cell.length_c   1.000
_cell.angle_alpha   90.00
_cell.angle_beta   90.00
_cell.angle_gamma   90.00
#
_symmetry.space_group_name_H-M   'P 1'
#
loop_
_entity.id
_entity.type
_entity.pdbx_description
1 polymer ?
#
loop_
_entity_poly.entity_id
_entity_poly.type
_entity_poly.pdbx_seq_one_letter_code
_entity_poly.pdbx_strand_id
1 'polypeptide(L)'
;MKSYYIASCLFTARFPEVSLAIQHYIEKRHNIQIVRCCIPNFRIKPNEERIPAGDAREAWKKLPVSAGLEPGDVVYSLCHNCTNIVEEQNEGVRALSLWELID
;
A
#
# COMPACT_ATOMS: atom_id res chain seq x y z
N MET A 1 16.04 3.31 -8.26
CA MET A 1 15.03 3.94 -7.39
C MET A 1 13.66 3.66 -7.97
N LYS A 2 12.92 2.76 -7.33
CA LYS A 2 11.52 2.47 -7.66
C LYS A 2 10.63 3.18 -6.63
N SER A 3 9.35 3.35 -6.97
CA SER A 3 8.37 3.95 -6.07
C SER A 3 7.16 3.03 -5.94
N TYR A 4 6.69 2.86 -4.71
CA TYR A 4 5.56 2.00 -4.39
C TYR A 4 4.52 2.74 -3.57
N TYR A 5 3.25 2.37 -3.75
CA TYR A 5 2.18 2.74 -2.85
C TYR A 5 1.63 1.49 -2.17
N ILE A 6 1.59 1.49 -0.84
CA ILE A 6 0.98 0.41 -0.05
C ILE A 6 -0.49 0.76 0.20
N ALA A 7 -1.39 -0.01 -0.40
CA ALA A 7 -2.84 0.16 -0.28
C ALA A 7 -3.38 -0.18 1.11
N SER A 8 -2.59 -0.87 1.96
CA SER A 8 -2.83 -1.09 3.39
C SER A 8 -4.11 -1.86 3.73
N CYS A 9 -3.98 -3.03 4.34
CA CYS A 9 -5.11 -3.89 4.69
C CYS A 9 -6.12 -3.22 5.65
N LEU A 10 -5.69 -2.74 6.82
CA LEU A 10 -6.58 -2.16 7.83
C LEU A 10 -7.19 -0.83 7.41
N PHE A 11 -6.44 0.01 6.68
CA PHE A 11 -6.97 1.25 6.14
C PHE A 11 -8.06 0.95 5.10
N THR A 12 -7.80 0.04 4.16
CA THR A 12 -8.79 -0.38 3.16
C THR A 12 -10.03 -1.01 3.79
N ALA A 13 -9.86 -1.81 4.86
CA ALA A 13 -10.99 -2.38 5.59
C ALA A 13 -11.88 -1.31 6.24
N ARG A 14 -11.29 -0.24 6.77
CA ARG A 14 -12.02 0.84 7.45
C ARG A 14 -12.60 1.87 6.48
N PHE A 15 -11.92 2.14 5.37
CA PHE A 15 -12.27 3.17 4.40
C PHE A 15 -12.17 2.63 2.95
N PRO A 16 -13.02 1.66 2.56
CA PRO A 16 -12.89 0.94 1.30
C PRO A 16 -13.02 1.86 0.07
N GLU A 17 -14.02 2.75 0.06
CA GLU A 17 -14.26 3.68 -1.04
C GLU A 17 -13.11 4.68 -1.21
N VAL A 18 -12.60 5.21 -0.09
CA VAL A 18 -11.46 6.13 -0.09
C VAL A 18 -10.21 5.42 -0.58
N SER A 19 -9.93 4.21 -0.09
CA SER A 19 -8.80 3.40 -0.56
C SER A 19 -8.88 3.14 -2.08
N LEU A 20 -10.05 2.80 -2.60
CA LEU A 20 -10.25 2.60 -4.04
C LEU A 20 -10.01 3.90 -4.83
N ALA A 21 -10.52 5.03 -4.35
CA ALA A 21 -10.29 6.33 -4.98
C ALA A 21 -8.80 6.70 -5.02
N ILE A 22 -8.05 6.40 -3.95
CA ILE A 22 -6.60 6.60 -3.90
C ILE A 22 -5.89 5.65 -4.88
N GLN A 23 -6.28 4.39 -4.95
CA GLN A 23 -5.71 3.45 -5.91
C GLN A 23 -5.87 3.99 -7.34
N HIS A 24 -7.07 4.45 -7.72
CA HIS A 24 -7.30 5.08 -9.02
C HIS A 24 -6.49 6.38 -9.23
N TYR A 25 -6.27 7.16 -8.18
CA TYR A 25 -5.41 8.34 -8.25
C TYR A 25 -3.96 7.95 -8.53
N ILE A 26 -3.45 6.92 -7.87
CA ILE A 26 -2.07 6.44 -8.03
C ILE A 26 -1.85 5.73 -9.35
N GLU A 27 -2.85 5.01 -9.87
CA GLU A 27 -2.78 4.37 -11.19
C GLU A 27 -2.51 5.36 -12.33
N LYS A 28 -2.93 6.62 -12.18
CA LYS A 28 -2.64 7.70 -13.15
C LYS A 28 -1.18 8.17 -13.09
N ARG A 29 -0.41 7.76 -12.09
CA ARG A 29 1.02 8.04 -11.92
C ARG A 29 1.83 6.82 -12.36
N HIS A 30 2.24 6.81 -13.64
CA HIS A 30 2.88 5.64 -14.29
C HIS A 30 4.18 5.12 -13.64
N ASN A 31 4.78 5.86 -12.71
CA ASN A 31 6.03 5.52 -12.04
C ASN A 31 5.85 4.95 -10.61
N ILE A 32 4.62 4.69 -10.16
CA ILE A 32 4.34 4.17 -8.82
C ILE A 32 3.61 2.83 -8.91
N GLN A 33 4.24 1.76 -8.44
CA GLN A 33 3.61 0.45 -8.36
C GLN A 33 2.76 0.34 -7.08
N ILE A 34 1.49 -0.07 -7.22
CA ILE A 34 0.62 -0.31 -6.08
C ILE A 34 0.80 -1.75 -5.57
N VAL A 35 0.94 -1.93 -4.25
CA VAL A 35 1.00 -3.25 -3.59
C VAL A 35 0.06 -3.32 -2.38
N ARG A 36 -0.27 -4.54 -1.95
CA ARG A 36 -1.24 -4.78 -0.87
C ARG A 36 -0.69 -4.50 0.54
N CYS A 37 0.43 -5.12 0.88
CA CYS A 37 0.89 -5.29 2.25
C CYS A 37 2.30 -4.74 2.45
N CYS A 38 2.52 -4.14 3.63
CA CYS A 38 3.85 -3.71 4.12
C CYS A 38 4.74 -4.87 4.59
N ILE A 39 4.13 -5.97 5.05
CA ILE A 39 4.86 -7.19 5.44
C ILE A 39 4.60 -8.26 4.38
N PRO A 40 5.65 -8.82 3.74
CA PRO A 40 5.50 -9.90 2.77
C PRO A 40 4.73 -11.09 3.33
N ASN A 41 3.69 -11.51 2.62
CA ASN A 41 2.86 -12.68 2.91
C ASN A 41 2.24 -12.75 4.32
N PHE A 42 2.17 -11.64 5.06
CA PHE A 42 1.63 -11.63 6.41
C PHE A 42 0.10 -11.67 6.42
N ARG A 43 -0.46 -12.76 6.96
CA ARG A 43 -1.90 -12.94 7.22
C ARG A 43 -2.79 -12.49 6.04
N ILE A 44 -2.41 -12.85 4.81
CA ILE A 44 -3.08 -12.37 3.58
C ILE A 44 -4.59 -12.61 3.64
N LYS A 45 -5.00 -13.86 3.86
CA LYS A 45 -6.43 -14.23 3.89
C LYS A 45 -7.21 -13.52 5.00
N PRO A 46 -6.75 -13.51 6.27
CA PRO A 46 -7.39 -12.71 7.31
C PRO A 46 -7.47 -11.20 7.00
N ASN A 47 -6.44 -10.64 6.36
CA ASN A 47 -6.42 -9.23 5.99
C ASN A 47 -7.41 -8.93 4.86
N GLU A 48 -7.55 -9.84 3.90
CA GLU A 48 -8.53 -9.75 2.82
C GLU A 48 -9.96 -9.86 3.36
N GLU A 49 -10.22 -10.82 4.25
CA GLU A 49 -11.55 -11.06 4.83
C GLU A 49 -12.05 -9.91 5.71
N ARG A 50 -11.14 -9.08 6.24
CA ARG A 50 -11.47 -7.85 6.95
C ARG A 50 -11.97 -6.73 6.04
N ILE A 51 -11.62 -6.76 4.76
CA ILE A 51 -12.11 -5.78 3.79
C ILE A 51 -13.54 -6.19 3.41
N PRO A 52 -14.53 -5.29 3.56
CA PRO A 52 -15.90 -5.57 3.13
C PRO A 52 -15.95 -6.01 1.67
N ALA A 53 -16.85 -6.94 1.34
CA ALA A 53 -17.05 -7.35 -0.04
C ALA A 53 -17.47 -6.15 -0.91
N GLY A 54 -16.95 -6.09 -2.14
CA GLY A 54 -17.20 -5.00 -3.08
C GLY A 54 -15.95 -4.62 -3.87
N ASP A 55 -16.04 -3.55 -4.65
CA ASP A 55 -15.03 -3.17 -5.63
C ASP A 55 -13.65 -2.92 -5.01
N ALA A 56 -13.59 -2.29 -3.83
CA ALA A 56 -12.34 -2.04 -3.13
C ALA A 56 -11.58 -3.33 -2.78
N ARG A 57 -12.30 -4.37 -2.32
CA ARG A 57 -11.71 -5.68 -2.02
C ARG A 57 -11.23 -6.37 -3.30
N GLU A 58 -12.03 -6.33 -4.36
CA GLU A 58 -11.65 -6.97 -5.62
C GLU A 58 -10.48 -6.27 -6.32
N ALA A 59 -10.41 -4.94 -6.26
CA ALA A 59 -9.25 -4.18 -6.70
C ALA A 59 -8.01 -4.54 -5.87
N TRP A 60 -8.13 -4.52 -4.55
CA TRP A 60 -7.03 -4.85 -3.64
C TRP A 60 -6.51 -6.28 -3.86
N LYS A 61 -7.38 -7.24 -4.14
CA LYS A 61 -7.04 -8.64 -4.47
C LYS A 61 -6.31 -8.83 -5.80
N LYS A 62 -6.31 -7.85 -6.70
CA LYS A 62 -5.60 -7.92 -7.98
C LYS A 62 -4.17 -7.40 -7.89
N LEU A 63 -3.88 -6.57 -6.89
CA LEU A 63 -2.56 -6.00 -6.66
C LEU A 63 -1.52 -7.08 -6.32
N PRO A 64 -0.22 -6.88 -6.58
CA PRO A 64 0.84 -7.70 -5.97
C PRO A 64 0.78 -7.66 -4.44
N VAL A 65 1.07 -8.79 -3.77
CA VAL A 65 0.96 -8.90 -2.31
C VAL A 65 1.91 -7.94 -1.59
N SER A 66 3.17 -7.89 -2.01
CA SER A 66 4.19 -7.00 -1.47
C SER A 66 5.23 -6.70 -2.55
N ALA A 67 6.03 -5.67 -2.32
CA ALA A 67 7.22 -5.39 -3.13
C ALA A 67 8.44 -6.07 -2.50
N GLY A 68 9.41 -6.47 -3.33
CA GLY A 68 10.78 -6.71 -2.87
C GLY A 68 11.48 -5.36 -2.78
N LEU A 69 11.45 -4.75 -1.59
CA LEU A 69 12.00 -3.42 -1.36
C LEU A 69 13.53 -3.48 -1.28
N GLU A 70 14.21 -2.54 -1.92
CA GLU A 70 15.66 -2.44 -1.93
C GLU A 70 16.10 -1.06 -1.40
N PRO A 71 17.30 -0.92 -0.82
CA PRO A 71 17.82 0.37 -0.40
C PRO A 71 17.77 1.41 -1.53
N GLY A 72 17.28 2.62 -1.21
CA GLY A 72 17.07 3.70 -2.17
C GLY A 72 15.69 3.71 -2.84
N ASP A 73 14.83 2.73 -2.58
CA ASP A 73 13.42 2.79 -2.99
C ASP A 73 12.60 3.76 -2.12
N VAL A 74 11.48 4.22 -2.68
CA VAL A 74 10.52 5.10 -1.98
C VAL A 74 9.18 4.40 -1.83
N VAL A 75 8.59 4.47 -0.65
CA VAL A 75 7.30 3.88 -0.34
C VAL A 75 6.35 4.93 0.21
N TYR A 76 5.17 5.05 -0.39
CA TYR A 76 4.09 5.89 0.08
C TYR A 76 3.01 5.05 0.77
N SER A 77 2.45 5.55 1.87
CA SER A 77 1.25 4.98 2.46
C SER A 77 0.46 6.02 3.24
N LEU A 78 -0.86 5.82 3.34
CA LEU A 78 -1.71 6.54 4.30
C LEU A 78 -1.73 5.90 5.68
N CYS A 79 -1.30 4.64 5.79
CA CYS A 79 -1.31 3.93 7.05
C CYS A 79 0.04 4.11 7.75
N HIS A 80 0.03 4.84 8.88
CA HIS A 80 1.24 5.03 9.71
C HIS A 80 1.90 3.73 10.15
N ASN A 81 1.11 2.69 10.41
CA ASN A 81 1.68 1.39 10.76
C ASN A 81 2.43 0.77 9.56
N CYS A 82 1.97 0.98 8.33
CA CYS A 82 2.69 0.53 7.14
C CYS A 82 3.98 1.32 6.92
N THR A 83 3.97 2.64 7.13
CA THR A 83 5.20 3.44 7.01
C THR A 83 6.23 3.03 8.07
N ASN A 84 5.82 2.90 9.33
CA ASN A 84 6.73 2.50 10.41
C ASN A 84 7.34 1.10 10.17
N ILE A 85 6.53 0.12 9.78
CA ILE A 85 7.04 -1.22 9.43
C ILE A 85 8.08 -1.15 8.31
N VAL A 86 7.83 -0.34 7.28
CA VAL A 86 8.76 -0.22 6.16
C VAL A 86 10.08 0.39 6.63
N GLU A 87 10.02 1.48 7.40
CA GLU A 87 11.21 2.15 7.97
C GLU A 87 12.03 1.23 8.87
N GLU A 88 11.36 0.49 9.75
CA GLU A 88 12.02 -0.39 10.73
C GLU A 88 12.63 -1.64 10.10
N GLN A 89 12.01 -2.17 9.04
CA GLN A 89 12.37 -3.49 8.49
C GLN A 89 13.19 -3.42 7.19
N ASN A 90 13.28 -2.25 6.54
CA ASN A 90 13.93 -2.11 5.24
C ASN A 90 14.92 -0.95 5.27
N GLU A 91 16.14 -1.24 5.75
CA GLU A 91 17.20 -0.24 5.84
C GLU A 91 17.46 0.45 4.49
N GLY A 92 17.54 1.77 4.51
CA GLY A 92 17.77 2.58 3.31
C GLY A 92 16.55 2.79 2.42
N VAL A 93 15.38 2.24 2.74
CA VAL A 93 14.11 2.59 2.08
C VAL A 93 13.52 3.84 2.70
N ARG A 94 13.04 4.78 1.88
CA ARG A 94 12.37 5.99 2.35
C ARG A 94 10.87 5.76 2.40
N ALA A 95 10.29 5.68 3.59
CA ALA A 95 8.84 5.67 3.75
C ALA A 95 8.31 7.10 3.89
N LEU A 96 7.19 7.40 3.23
CA LEU A 96 6.58 8.73 3.21
C LEU A 96 5.08 8.64 3.37
N SER A 97 4.50 9.72 3.90
CA SER A 97 3.05 9.86 3.88
C SER A 97 2.57 10.03 2.45
N LEU A 98 1.42 9.44 2.10
CA LEU A 98 0.78 9.72 0.81
C LEU A 98 0.52 11.22 0.62
N TRP A 99 0.31 11.98 1.70
CA TRP A 99 0.08 13.42 1.62
C TRP A 99 1.27 14.18 1.02
N GLU A 100 2.48 13.63 1.07
CA GLU A 100 3.66 14.23 0.43
C GLU A 100 3.65 14.05 -1.10
N LEU A 101 2.74 13.24 -1.63
CA LEU A 101 2.56 12.97 -3.06
C LEU A 101 1.38 13.74 -3.66
N ILE A 102 0.43 14.18 -2.84
CA ILE A 102 -0.79 14.87 -3.26
C ILE A 102 -0.51 16.37 -3.21
N ASP A 103 -0.63 17.03 -4.37
CA ASP A 103 -0.58 18.48 -4.51
C ASP A 103 -1.99 19.09 -4.40
#